data_AF-A0A150PIK4-F1
#
_entry.id   AF-A0A150PIK4-F1
#
_cell.length_a   1.000
_cell.length_b   1.000
_cell.length_c   1.000
_cell.angle_alpha   90.00
_cell.angle_beta   90.00
_cell.angle_gamma   90.00
#
_symmetry.space_group_name_H-M   'P 1'
#
loop_
_entity.id
_entity.type
_entity.pdbx_description
1 polymer ?
#
loop_
_entity_poly.entity_id
_entity_poly.type
_entity_poly.pdbx_seq_one_letter_code
_entity_poly.pdbx_strand_id
1 'polypeptide(L)'
;MRSTFWACVMGLCLACGLAGLGCGDDEPTAPGDAASGEGEGAGEASCSGLDPSAVVDDLTPAEAEQACRGYRACSYDSLTVELMCHMMGVMGAKFGDDPGTTDAELQARCAERYQSCMADPSQAEDLIELTIAEMEARPCVRPAQCTATIAELDACFSAMLERSGSALPECSALTLASYDGPAQADDALVEACGAITAECWQLVST
;
A
#
# COMPACT_ATOMS: atom_id res chain seq x y z
N MET A 1 -8.11 13.04 -21.29
CA MET A 1 -7.31 13.39 -20.11
C MET A 1 -7.99 12.72 -18.93
N ARG A 2 -7.53 11.53 -18.53
CA ARG A 2 -8.25 10.62 -17.61
C ARG A 2 -7.43 10.40 -16.33
N SER A 3 -8.01 10.87 -15.21
CA SER A 3 -7.77 10.62 -13.78
C SER A 3 -6.34 10.41 -13.23
N THR A 4 -5.80 11.45 -12.59
CA THR A 4 -4.64 11.40 -11.68
C THR A 4 -4.98 10.84 -10.28
N PHE A 5 -6.25 10.87 -9.85
CA PHE A 5 -6.70 10.29 -8.56
C PHE A 5 -6.35 8.79 -8.44
N TRP A 6 -6.54 8.04 -9.53
CA TRP A 6 -6.22 6.62 -9.57
C TRP A 6 -4.71 6.37 -9.57
N ALA A 7 -3.88 7.25 -10.13
CA ALA A 7 -2.44 7.11 -9.98
C ALA A 7 -1.96 7.25 -8.52
N CYS A 8 -2.79 7.76 -7.60
CA CYS A 8 -2.51 7.73 -6.17
C CYS A 8 -3.21 6.59 -5.43
N VAL A 9 -4.44 6.19 -5.77
CA VAL A 9 -5.06 5.01 -5.11
C VAL A 9 -4.47 3.71 -5.65
N MET A 10 -4.49 3.56 -6.98
CA MET A 10 -3.78 2.49 -7.66
C MET A 10 -2.29 2.69 -7.56
N GLY A 11 -1.70 3.89 -7.53
CA GLY A 11 -0.25 4.04 -7.30
C GLY A 11 0.19 4.01 -5.83
N LEU A 12 -0.68 4.08 -4.82
CA LEU A 12 -0.30 3.64 -3.48
C LEU A 12 -0.31 2.10 -3.42
N CYS A 13 -1.13 1.45 -4.26
CA CYS A 13 -1.08 0.00 -4.51
C CYS A 13 -0.07 -0.44 -5.62
N LEU A 14 0.39 0.43 -6.53
CA LEU A 14 1.18 0.15 -7.77
C LEU A 14 2.42 1.03 -7.93
N ALA A 15 2.67 2.04 -7.09
CA ALA A 15 4.03 2.54 -6.89
C ALA A 15 4.86 1.48 -6.15
N CYS A 16 4.19 0.61 -5.41
CA CYS A 16 4.61 -0.76 -5.23
C CYS A 16 4.37 -1.59 -6.51
N GLY A 17 4.81 -1.24 -7.73
CA GLY A 17 4.84 -2.26 -8.82
C GLY A 17 4.93 -1.91 -10.31
N LEU A 18 4.78 -0.67 -10.77
CA LEU A 18 4.76 -0.41 -12.23
C LEU A 18 5.90 0.45 -12.79
N ALA A 19 7.04 0.55 -12.10
CA ALA A 19 8.25 1.13 -12.68
C ALA A 19 9.11 0.13 -13.50
N GLY A 20 8.72 -1.15 -13.61
CA GLY A 20 9.61 -2.23 -14.04
C GLY A 20 9.23 -3.04 -15.29
N LEU A 21 8.39 -2.55 -16.21
CA LEU A 21 8.20 -3.24 -17.50
C LEU A 21 9.41 -2.99 -18.42
N GLY A 22 10.51 -3.70 -18.13
CA GLY A 22 11.71 -3.74 -18.97
C GLY A 22 12.79 -4.67 -18.42
N CYS A 23 12.96 -5.81 -19.09
CA CYS A 23 14.15 -6.70 -19.15
C CYS A 23 14.23 -7.91 -18.20
N GLY A 24 14.14 -9.11 -18.82
CA GLY A 24 15.18 -10.15 -18.66
C GLY A 24 14.79 -11.39 -17.87
N ASP A 25 14.69 -12.52 -18.56
CA ASP A 25 14.71 -13.88 -18.00
C ASP A 25 15.97 -14.11 -17.15
N ASP A 26 15.84 -14.65 -15.92
CA ASP A 26 16.83 -15.55 -15.30
C ASP A 26 16.24 -16.30 -14.08
N GLU A 27 16.69 -17.55 -13.92
CA GLU A 27 16.16 -18.66 -13.08
C GLU A 27 16.15 -18.45 -11.54
N PRO A 28 15.33 -19.22 -10.79
CA PRO A 28 15.16 -19.09 -9.34
C PRO A 28 16.27 -19.79 -8.53
N THR A 29 16.75 -19.15 -7.47
CA THR A 29 17.52 -19.80 -6.39
C THR A 29 16.72 -19.82 -5.08
N ALA A 30 16.77 -20.97 -4.39
CA ALA A 30 15.94 -21.36 -3.26
C ALA A 30 16.17 -20.55 -1.95
N PRO A 31 15.18 -20.49 -1.04
CA PRO A 31 15.27 -19.70 0.19
C PRO A 31 16.09 -20.39 1.28
N GLY A 32 16.87 -19.60 2.02
CA GLY A 32 17.54 -19.97 3.26
C GLY A 32 16.85 -19.33 4.48
N ASP A 33 16.81 -20.08 5.57
CA ASP A 33 16.05 -19.87 6.81
C ASP A 33 16.16 -18.47 7.44
N ALA A 34 15.01 -17.90 7.80
CA ALA A 34 14.90 -16.70 8.63
C ALA A 34 15.03 -17.06 10.12
N ALA A 35 16.01 -16.46 10.79
CA ALA A 35 16.17 -16.52 12.23
C ALA A 35 15.22 -15.53 12.92
N SER A 36 14.42 -16.03 13.86
CA SER A 36 13.56 -15.26 14.75
C SER A 36 14.37 -14.58 15.84
N GLY A 37 14.36 -13.24 15.87
CA GLY A 37 14.89 -12.43 16.96
C GLY A 37 13.75 -11.80 17.76
N GLU A 38 13.56 -12.26 18.98
CA GLU A 38 12.66 -11.67 19.98
C GLU A 38 13.31 -10.40 20.57
N GLY A 39 12.59 -9.28 20.55
CA GLY A 39 12.98 -8.03 21.19
C GLY A 39 11.78 -7.38 21.87
N GLU A 40 11.67 -7.57 23.18
CA GLU A 40 10.71 -6.89 24.05
C GLU A 40 11.11 -5.41 24.23
N GLY A 41 10.25 -4.51 23.76
CA GLY A 41 10.30 -3.08 24.06
C GLY A 41 8.90 -2.49 23.88
N ALA A 42 8.25 -2.13 24.99
CA ALA A 42 6.96 -1.44 24.97
C ALA A 42 7.14 0.03 24.53
N GLY A 43 7.25 0.23 23.22
CA GLY A 43 7.02 1.48 22.49
C GLY A 43 5.91 1.24 21.48
N GLU A 44 5.42 2.28 20.81
CA GLU A 44 4.50 2.13 19.65
C GLU A 44 4.98 0.99 18.74
N ALA A 45 4.03 0.18 18.23
CA ALA A 45 4.35 -0.96 17.38
C ALA A 45 5.05 -0.48 16.11
N SER A 46 6.39 -0.47 16.12
CA SER A 46 7.21 -0.16 14.96
C SER A 46 7.11 -1.31 13.98
N CYS A 47 6.75 -0.99 12.73
CA CYS A 47 6.70 -1.99 11.67
C CYS A 47 8.09 -2.49 11.31
N SER A 48 9.11 -1.64 11.41
CA SER A 48 10.49 -2.04 11.10
C SER A 48 11.13 -2.97 12.14
N GLY A 49 10.68 -2.91 13.39
CA GLY A 49 11.32 -3.60 14.52
C GLY A 49 12.74 -3.10 14.84
N LEU A 50 13.12 -1.91 14.37
CA LEU A 50 14.43 -1.29 14.61
C LEU A 50 14.35 -0.18 15.69
N ASP A 51 15.52 0.33 16.10
CA ASP A 51 15.59 1.50 16.97
C ASP A 51 14.97 2.72 16.26
N PRO A 52 13.95 3.39 16.84
CA PRO A 52 13.31 4.54 16.22
C PRO A 52 14.28 5.70 15.90
N SER A 53 15.40 5.80 16.62
CA SER A 53 16.41 6.83 16.40
C SER A 53 17.44 6.50 15.32
N ALA A 54 17.45 5.27 14.79
CA ALA A 54 18.36 4.87 13.72
C ALA A 54 18.08 5.65 12.44
N VAL A 55 19.14 6.13 11.79
CA VAL A 55 19.06 6.80 10.48
C VAL A 55 19.12 5.76 9.38
N VAL A 56 18.24 5.88 8.39
CA VAL A 56 18.06 4.86 7.35
C VAL A 56 19.32 4.64 6.49
N ASP A 57 20.05 5.70 6.15
CA ASP A 57 21.30 5.61 5.38
C ASP A 57 22.42 4.86 6.14
N ASP A 58 22.33 4.83 7.48
CA ASP A 58 23.31 4.17 8.35
C ASP A 58 23.01 2.68 8.60
N LEU A 59 21.86 2.17 8.14
CA LEU A 59 21.47 0.78 8.34
C LEU A 59 22.47 -0.16 7.65
N THR A 60 22.82 -1.23 8.35
CA THR A 60 23.48 -2.38 7.73
C THR A 60 22.53 -3.07 6.74
N PRO A 61 23.05 -3.88 5.79
CA PRO A 61 22.20 -4.66 4.91
C PRO A 61 21.21 -5.58 5.65
N ALA A 62 21.60 -6.13 6.80
CA ALA A 62 20.75 -6.98 7.62
C ALA A 62 19.60 -6.20 8.28
N GLU A 63 19.89 -4.99 8.79
CA GLU A 63 18.85 -4.12 9.37
C GLU A 63 17.90 -3.59 8.29
N ALA A 64 18.41 -3.26 7.10
CA ALA A 64 17.57 -2.85 5.98
C ALA A 64 16.63 -3.98 5.51
N GLU A 65 17.13 -5.22 5.44
CA GLU A 65 16.31 -6.42 5.16
C GLU A 65 15.25 -6.62 6.25
N GLN A 66 15.62 -6.50 7.53
CA GLN A 66 14.69 -6.62 8.65
C GLN A 66 13.58 -5.56 8.57
N ALA A 67 13.94 -4.29 8.39
CA ALA A 67 12.98 -3.19 8.30
C ALA A 67 12.02 -3.38 7.12
N CYS A 68 12.55 -3.70 5.94
CA CYS A 68 11.76 -3.97 4.75
C CYS A 68 10.75 -5.11 4.97
N ARG A 69 11.19 -6.26 5.50
CA ARG A 69 10.28 -7.36 5.82
C ARG A 69 9.23 -6.98 6.86
N GLY A 70 9.61 -6.18 7.85
CA GLY A 70 8.70 -5.67 8.87
C GLY A 70 7.61 -4.78 8.29
N TYR A 71 7.97 -3.82 7.44
CA TYR A 71 7.00 -2.98 6.74
C TYR A 71 6.08 -3.77 5.80
N ARG A 72 6.61 -4.79 5.12
CA ARG A 72 5.79 -5.70 4.31
C ARG A 72 4.78 -6.45 5.17
N ALA A 73 5.22 -7.03 6.30
CA ALA A 73 4.32 -7.72 7.23
C ALA A 73 3.19 -6.81 7.71
N CYS A 74 3.51 -5.57 8.14
CA CYS A 74 2.48 -4.61 8.50
C CYS A 74 1.54 -4.25 7.33
N SER A 75 2.07 -4.17 6.11
CA SER A 75 1.25 -3.94 4.91
C SER A 75 0.28 -5.11 4.70
N TYR A 76 0.74 -6.35 4.85
CA TYR A 76 -0.08 -7.55 4.72
C TYR A 76 -1.19 -7.60 5.76
N ASP A 77 -0.88 -7.23 7.00
CA ASP A 77 -1.87 -7.16 8.09
C ASP A 77 -2.98 -6.13 7.82
N SER A 78 -2.71 -5.13 6.97
CA SER A 78 -3.71 -4.15 6.53
C SER A 78 -4.58 -4.64 5.36
N LEU A 79 -4.16 -5.67 4.64
CA LEU A 79 -4.91 -6.24 3.51
C LEU A 79 -5.99 -7.20 4.02
N THR A 80 -7.21 -6.68 4.16
CA THR A 80 -8.36 -7.48 4.54
C THR A 80 -9.24 -7.80 3.34
N VAL A 81 -9.97 -8.93 3.42
CA VAL A 81 -11.02 -9.28 2.44
C VAL A 81 -12.03 -8.15 2.30
N GLU A 82 -12.41 -7.51 3.42
CA GLU A 82 -13.33 -6.38 3.42
C GLU A 82 -12.80 -5.19 2.62
N LEU A 83 -11.54 -4.78 2.87
CA LEU A 83 -10.87 -3.71 2.11
C LEU A 83 -10.81 -4.04 0.61
N MET A 84 -10.47 -5.29 0.27
CA MET A 84 -10.40 -5.75 -1.12
C MET A 84 -11.76 -5.79 -1.81
N CYS A 85 -12.78 -6.29 -1.13
CA CYS A 85 -14.14 -6.23 -1.62
C CYS A 85 -14.61 -4.78 -1.81
N HIS A 86 -14.29 -3.88 -0.89
CA HIS A 86 -14.68 -2.48 -1.00
C HIS A 86 -13.98 -1.81 -2.18
N MET A 87 -12.68 -2.03 -2.33
CA MET A 87 -11.90 -1.55 -3.46
C MET A 87 -12.45 -2.06 -4.80
N MET A 88 -12.80 -3.34 -4.90
CA MET A 88 -13.46 -3.90 -6.08
C MET A 88 -14.85 -3.30 -6.34
N GLY A 89 -15.60 -2.99 -5.29
CA GLY A 89 -16.87 -2.26 -5.38
C GLY A 89 -16.70 -0.89 -6.01
N VAL A 90 -15.81 -0.08 -5.44
CA VAL A 90 -15.51 1.28 -5.92
C VAL A 90 -14.94 1.24 -7.34
N MET A 91 -13.92 0.42 -7.62
CA MET A 91 -13.36 0.26 -8.96
C MET A 91 -14.41 -0.19 -9.97
N GLY A 92 -15.18 -1.20 -9.59
CA GLY A 92 -16.17 -1.83 -10.45
C GLY A 92 -17.34 -0.91 -10.79
N ALA A 93 -17.71 0.00 -9.89
CA ALA A 93 -18.71 1.03 -10.17
C ALA A 93 -18.26 1.92 -11.34
N LYS A 94 -16.99 2.38 -11.34
CA LYS A 94 -16.42 3.22 -12.40
C LYS A 94 -16.31 2.54 -13.76
N PHE A 95 -15.82 1.29 -13.80
CA PHE A 95 -15.57 0.61 -15.07
C PHE A 95 -16.85 0.17 -15.81
N GLY A 96 -18.02 0.29 -15.17
CA GLY A 96 -19.32 0.11 -15.80
C GLY A 96 -19.94 1.39 -16.35
N ASP A 97 -19.27 2.55 -16.25
CA ASP A 97 -19.89 3.85 -16.54
C ASP A 97 -20.13 4.07 -18.04
N ASP A 98 -21.41 4.08 -18.39
CA ASP A 98 -21.89 4.61 -19.67
C ASP A 98 -22.14 6.13 -19.54
N PRO A 99 -22.08 6.90 -20.64
CA PRO A 99 -22.45 8.31 -20.62
C PRO A 99 -23.86 8.51 -20.03
N GLY A 100 -23.96 9.31 -18.97
CA GLY A 100 -25.23 9.58 -18.28
C GLY A 100 -25.45 8.81 -16.97
N THR A 101 -24.49 7.99 -16.53
CA THR A 101 -24.52 7.35 -15.21
C THR A 101 -24.64 8.41 -14.10
N THR A 102 -25.58 8.24 -13.19
CA THR A 102 -25.83 9.13 -12.05
C THR A 102 -25.04 8.69 -10.81
N ASP A 103 -24.85 9.59 -9.85
CA ASP A 103 -24.22 9.23 -8.56
C ASP A 103 -24.97 8.09 -7.87
N ALA A 104 -26.31 8.08 -7.92
CA ALA A 104 -27.10 7.01 -7.33
C ALA A 104 -26.83 5.63 -7.97
N GLU A 105 -26.61 5.58 -9.29
CA GLU A 105 -26.26 4.34 -10.00
C GLU A 105 -24.84 3.87 -9.65
N LEU A 106 -23.89 4.79 -9.49
CA LEU A 106 -22.55 4.49 -9.01
C LEU A 106 -22.57 3.88 -7.61
N GLN A 107 -23.29 4.51 -6.69
CA GLN A 107 -23.42 4.06 -5.31
C GLN A 107 -24.05 2.67 -5.24
N ALA A 108 -25.12 2.44 -6.03
CA ALA A 108 -25.78 1.13 -6.11
C ALA A 108 -24.84 0.04 -6.66
N ARG A 109 -24.11 0.33 -7.74
CA ARG A 109 -23.15 -0.62 -8.34
C ARG A 109 -22.00 -0.95 -7.39
N CYS A 110 -21.50 0.05 -6.67
CA CYS A 110 -20.47 -0.15 -5.64
C CYS A 110 -20.98 -1.11 -4.57
N ALA A 111 -22.15 -0.82 -4.00
CA ALA A 111 -22.76 -1.63 -2.95
C ALA A 111 -23.06 -3.07 -3.42
N GLU A 112 -23.61 -3.23 -4.63
CA GLU A 112 -23.89 -4.55 -5.22
C GLU A 112 -22.62 -5.37 -5.40
N ARG A 113 -21.56 -4.78 -5.96
CA ARG A 113 -20.28 -5.48 -6.16
C ARG A 113 -19.59 -5.80 -4.84
N TYR A 114 -19.59 -4.87 -3.90
CA TYR A 114 -19.07 -5.11 -2.56
C TYR A 114 -19.78 -6.28 -1.89
N GLN A 115 -21.12 -6.28 -1.89
CA GLN A 115 -21.92 -7.37 -1.32
C GLN A 115 -21.71 -8.70 -2.05
N SER A 116 -21.59 -8.67 -3.38
CA SER A 116 -21.29 -9.87 -4.17
C SER A 116 -19.92 -10.45 -3.81
N CYS A 117 -18.91 -9.61 -3.60
CA CYS A 117 -17.60 -10.04 -3.15
C CYS A 117 -17.65 -10.60 -1.73
N MET A 118 -18.33 -9.93 -0.80
CA MET A 118 -18.47 -10.43 0.57
C MET A 118 -19.26 -11.75 0.64
N ALA A 119 -20.12 -12.03 -0.34
CA ALA A 119 -20.85 -13.30 -0.44
C ALA A 119 -19.99 -14.46 -1.00
N ASP A 120 -19.00 -14.15 -1.83
CA ASP A 120 -18.02 -15.10 -2.36
C ASP A 120 -16.62 -14.43 -2.42
N PRO A 121 -15.87 -14.48 -1.30
CA PRO A 121 -14.63 -13.72 -1.15
C PRO A 121 -13.43 -14.35 -1.85
N SER A 122 -13.58 -15.50 -2.52
CA SER A 122 -12.47 -16.24 -3.15
C SER A 122 -11.63 -15.36 -4.07
N GLN A 123 -12.27 -14.51 -4.89
CA GLN A 123 -11.56 -13.56 -5.76
C GLN A 123 -10.77 -12.51 -4.98
N ALA A 124 -11.25 -12.06 -3.82
CA ALA A 124 -10.51 -11.12 -2.97
C ALA A 124 -9.32 -11.82 -2.30
N GLU A 125 -9.52 -13.06 -1.81
CA GLU A 125 -8.47 -13.89 -1.22
C GLU A 125 -7.35 -14.15 -2.23
N ASP A 126 -7.67 -14.59 -3.45
CA ASP A 126 -6.70 -14.80 -4.53
C ASP A 126 -5.91 -13.53 -4.86
N LEU A 127 -6.58 -12.37 -4.88
CA LEU A 127 -5.92 -11.08 -5.11
C LEU A 127 -4.98 -10.69 -3.97
N ILE A 128 -5.37 -10.96 -2.71
CA ILE A 128 -4.52 -10.71 -1.54
C ILE A 128 -3.28 -11.60 -1.62
N GLU A 129 -3.45 -12.91 -1.87
CA GLU A 129 -2.34 -13.86 -2.00
C GLU A 129 -1.38 -13.44 -3.12
N LEU A 130 -1.90 -13.06 -4.29
CA LEU A 130 -1.09 -12.56 -5.40
C LEU A 130 -0.33 -11.28 -5.01
N THR A 131 -0.99 -10.34 -4.32
CA THR A 131 -0.37 -9.08 -3.88
C THR A 131 0.76 -9.35 -2.88
N ILE A 132 0.54 -10.25 -1.92
CA ILE A 132 1.55 -10.67 -0.95
C ILE A 132 2.73 -11.29 -1.68
N ALA A 133 2.49 -12.27 -2.56
CA ALA A 133 3.55 -12.95 -3.31
C ALA A 133 4.36 -11.98 -4.19
N GLU A 134 3.71 -11.01 -4.83
CA GLU A 134 4.40 -9.99 -5.62
C GLU A 134 5.29 -9.10 -4.75
N MET A 135 4.80 -8.69 -3.57
CA MET A 135 5.59 -7.91 -2.63
C MET A 135 6.76 -8.73 -2.04
N GLU A 136 6.55 -10.00 -1.70
CA GLU A 136 7.59 -10.89 -1.17
C GLU A 136 8.70 -11.16 -2.18
N ALA A 137 8.35 -11.30 -3.47
CA ALA A 137 9.29 -11.61 -4.54
C ALA A 137 10.27 -10.46 -4.82
N ARG A 138 9.99 -9.25 -4.35
CA ARG A 138 10.88 -8.11 -4.59
C ARG A 138 12.05 -8.10 -3.62
N PRO A 139 13.23 -7.66 -4.05
CA PRO A 139 14.39 -7.59 -3.18
C PRO A 139 14.28 -6.38 -2.23
N CYS A 140 14.52 -6.59 -0.94
CA CYS A 140 14.71 -5.48 -0.03
C CYS A 140 15.99 -4.71 -0.39
N VAL A 141 15.84 -3.44 -0.75
CA VAL A 141 16.96 -2.57 -1.09
C VAL A 141 17.15 -1.54 0.01
N ARG A 142 18.38 -1.46 0.54
CA ARG A 142 18.75 -0.34 1.40
C ARG A 142 18.81 0.95 0.56
N PRO A 143 17.96 1.95 0.84
CA PRO A 143 18.02 3.21 0.12
C PRO A 143 19.33 3.93 0.43
N ALA A 144 19.98 4.44 -0.60
CA ALA A 144 21.09 5.37 -0.42
C ALA A 144 20.53 6.79 -0.24
N GLN A 145 21.14 7.58 0.64
CA GLN A 145 20.83 9.00 0.85
C GLN A 145 19.49 9.28 1.56
N CYS A 146 18.93 8.30 2.27
CA CYS A 146 17.78 8.52 3.13
C CYS A 146 18.23 8.97 4.53
N THR A 147 18.13 10.28 4.80
CA THR A 147 18.50 10.85 6.10
C THR A 147 17.39 10.81 7.14
N ALA A 148 16.22 10.27 6.78
CA ALA A 148 15.14 10.04 7.72
C ALA A 148 15.53 9.01 8.78
N THR A 149 14.96 9.16 9.95
CA THR A 149 15.00 8.16 11.02
C THR A 149 13.96 7.07 10.80
N ILE A 150 14.14 5.93 11.46
CA ILE A 150 13.12 4.88 11.52
C ILE A 150 11.79 5.41 12.08
N ALA A 151 11.83 6.27 13.11
CA ALA A 151 10.63 6.89 13.67
C ALA A 151 9.85 7.71 12.63
N GLU A 152 10.55 8.51 11.81
CA GLU A 152 9.93 9.30 10.75
C GLU A 152 9.33 8.39 9.67
N LEU A 153 10.05 7.33 9.27
CA LEU A 153 9.52 6.35 8.32
C LEU A 153 8.30 5.60 8.86
N ASP A 154 8.33 5.12 10.10
CA ASP A 154 7.21 4.44 10.75
C ASP A 154 5.99 5.38 10.81
N ALA A 155 6.18 6.64 11.23
CA ALA A 155 5.10 7.62 11.31
C ALA A 155 4.45 7.89 9.94
N CYS A 156 5.26 8.08 8.90
CA CYS A 156 4.74 8.22 7.53
C CYS A 156 4.07 6.95 7.03
N PHE A 157 4.64 5.78 7.33
CA PHE A 157 4.08 4.49 6.97
C PHE A 157 2.69 4.30 7.58
N SER A 158 2.56 4.50 8.89
CA SER A 158 1.27 4.48 9.60
C SER A 158 0.28 5.49 9.02
N ALA A 159 0.72 6.72 8.71
CA ALA A 159 -0.13 7.74 8.10
C ALA A 159 -0.66 7.31 6.71
N MET A 160 0.13 6.62 5.87
CA MET A 160 -0.44 6.11 4.61
C MET A 160 -1.31 4.88 4.80
N LEU A 161 -1.04 4.01 5.79
CA LEU A 161 -1.96 2.90 6.08
C LEU A 161 -3.32 3.42 6.56
N GLU A 162 -3.32 4.42 7.43
CA GLU A 162 -4.56 5.09 7.84
C GLU A 162 -5.23 5.80 6.66
N ARG A 163 -4.43 6.46 5.81
CA ARG A 163 -4.93 7.10 4.59
C ARG A 163 -5.49 6.07 3.60
N SER A 164 -4.85 4.92 3.40
CA SER A 164 -5.28 3.92 2.43
C SER A 164 -6.62 3.32 2.82
N GLY A 165 -6.83 3.05 4.12
CA GLY A 165 -8.11 2.62 4.67
C GLY A 165 -9.22 3.68 4.52
N SER A 166 -8.89 4.96 4.65
CA SER A 166 -9.85 6.08 4.54
C SER A 166 -9.95 6.70 3.13
N ALA A 167 -9.11 6.29 2.19
CA ALA A 167 -9.05 6.84 0.83
C ALA A 167 -10.16 6.34 -0.08
N LEU A 168 -10.70 5.17 0.23
CA LEU A 168 -11.86 4.65 -0.45
C LEU A 168 -13.11 5.27 0.19
N PRO A 169 -13.85 6.15 -0.51
CA PRO A 169 -15.10 6.63 0.03
C PRO A 169 -16.08 5.46 0.15
N GLU A 170 -16.86 5.46 1.21
CA GLU A 170 -18.00 4.56 1.36
C GLU A 170 -18.84 4.53 0.07
N CYS A 171 -19.38 3.37 -0.28
CA CYS A 171 -20.22 3.25 -1.48
C CYS A 171 -21.38 4.25 -1.51
N SER A 172 -21.89 4.71 -0.36
CA SER A 172 -22.96 5.73 -0.27
C SER A 172 -22.49 7.18 -0.48
N ALA A 173 -21.19 7.44 -0.34
CA ALA A 173 -20.56 8.75 -0.53
C ALA A 173 -19.90 8.87 -1.92
N LEU A 174 -19.94 7.79 -2.71
CA LEU A 174 -19.34 7.76 -4.04
C LEU A 174 -20.10 8.68 -5.00
N THR A 175 -19.36 9.47 -5.76
CA THR A 175 -19.89 10.37 -6.79
C THR A 175 -19.00 10.34 -8.02
N LEU A 176 -19.48 10.81 -9.17
CA LEU A 176 -18.63 11.01 -10.35
C LEU A 176 -17.43 11.92 -10.04
N ALA A 177 -17.63 12.95 -9.21
CA ALA A 177 -16.57 13.86 -8.79
C ALA A 177 -15.46 13.15 -7.99
N SER A 178 -15.79 12.05 -7.28
CA SER A 178 -14.81 11.23 -6.58
C SER A 178 -13.77 10.61 -7.54
N TYR A 179 -14.10 10.45 -8.83
CA TYR A 179 -13.19 9.90 -9.83
C TYR A 179 -12.44 10.95 -10.66
N ASP A 180 -13.00 12.16 -10.75
CA ASP A 180 -12.50 13.26 -11.57
C ASP A 180 -11.72 14.32 -10.77
N GLY A 181 -11.81 14.28 -9.44
CA GLY A 181 -11.06 15.20 -8.57
C GLY A 181 -9.54 14.98 -8.64
N PRO A 182 -8.73 16.03 -8.42
CA PRO A 182 -7.32 15.83 -8.12
C PRO A 182 -7.19 14.96 -6.85
N ALA A 183 -6.15 14.13 -6.77
CA ALA A 183 -5.79 13.47 -5.52
C ALA A 183 -5.69 14.57 -4.45
N GLN A 184 -6.61 14.58 -3.49
CA GLN A 184 -6.53 15.51 -2.37
C GLN A 184 -5.36 15.03 -1.52
N ALA A 185 -4.27 15.81 -1.54
CA ALA A 185 -3.20 15.66 -0.59
C ALA A 185 -3.82 15.89 0.80
N ASP A 186 -3.77 14.85 1.63
CA ASP A 186 -4.21 14.94 3.01
C ASP A 186 -3.15 15.72 3.77
N ASP A 187 -3.54 16.82 4.43
CA ASP A 187 -2.61 17.64 5.21
C ASP A 187 -1.85 16.79 6.24
N ALA A 188 -2.50 15.75 6.80
CA ALA A 188 -1.86 14.81 7.73
C ALA A 188 -0.80 13.93 7.06
N LEU A 189 -1.04 13.48 5.82
CA LEU A 189 -0.05 12.72 5.04
C LEU A 189 1.12 13.61 4.62
N VAL A 190 0.84 14.85 4.23
CA VAL A 190 1.87 15.84 3.89
C VAL A 190 2.71 16.18 5.12
N GLU A 191 2.10 16.30 6.30
CA GLU A 191 2.81 16.54 7.55
C GLU A 191 3.68 15.34 7.95
N ALA A 192 3.14 14.11 7.89
CA ALA A 192 3.86 12.90 8.28
C ALA A 192 4.98 12.51 7.30
N CYS A 193 4.77 12.68 5.99
CA CYS A 193 5.69 12.23 4.95
C CYS A 193 6.46 13.36 4.26
N GLY A 194 6.17 14.63 4.55
CA GLY A 194 6.72 15.78 3.81
C GLY A 194 8.23 15.92 3.89
N ALA A 195 8.88 15.31 4.89
CA ALA A 195 10.33 15.26 5.04
C ALA A 195 10.97 14.01 4.38
N ILE A 196 10.17 13.02 3.99
CA ILE A 196 10.64 11.74 3.46
C ILE A 196 10.76 11.84 1.95
N THR A 197 11.96 11.63 1.44
CA THR A 197 12.21 11.68 0.00
C THR A 197 11.76 10.38 -0.68
N ALA A 198 11.60 10.41 -2.00
CA ALA A 198 11.22 9.21 -2.77
C ALA A 198 12.26 8.08 -2.64
N GLU A 199 13.50 8.41 -2.30
CA GLU A 199 14.57 7.44 -2.04
C GLU A 199 14.31 6.65 -0.76
N CYS A 200 13.86 7.29 0.31
CA CYS A 200 13.50 6.63 1.57
C CYS A 200 12.38 5.58 1.39
N TRP A 201 11.49 5.80 0.41
CA TRP A 201 10.40 4.89 0.08
C TRP A 201 10.87 3.50 -0.36
N GLN A 202 12.09 3.38 -0.90
CA GLN A 202 12.58 2.08 -1.36
C GLN A 202 12.66 1.06 -0.22
N LEU A 203 12.93 1.49 1.02
CA LEU A 203 12.97 0.56 2.16
C LEU A 203 11.61 -0.10 2.44
N VAL A 204 10.53 0.53 2.00
CA VAL A 204 9.15 0.17 2.36
C VAL A 204 8.38 -0.38 1.16
N SER A 205 8.68 0.08 -0.07
CA SER A 205 7.97 -0.32 -1.30
C SER A 205 8.69 -1.35 -2.17
N THR A 206 9.97 -1.63 -1.89
CA THR A 206 10.75 -2.66 -2.60
C THR A 206 10.73 -3.98 -1.89
#